data_AF-W7W2A4-F1
#
_entry.id   AF-W7W2A4-F1
#
_cell.length_a   1.000
_cell.length_b   1.000
_cell.length_c   1.000
_cell.angle_alpha   90.00
_cell.angle_beta   90.00
_cell.angle_gamma   90.00
#
_symmetry.space_group_name_H-M   'P 1'
#
loop_
_entity.id
_entity.type
_entity.pdbx_description
1 polymer ?
#
loop_
_entity_poly.entity_id
_entity_poly.type
_entity_poly.pdbx_seq_one_letter_code
_entity_poly.pdbx_strand_id
1 'polypeptide(L)' 'MFTGTSPQSPACPVCPGQGVPLGQLGRLRWYRCRDCGIDFNRRAKASPSPSLRPAGRAS' A
#
# COMPACT_ATOMS: atom_id res chain seq x y z
N MET A 1 10.66 -6.97 20.20
CA MET A 1 9.92 -5.76 19.76
C MET A 1 9.50 -5.99 18.32
N PHE A 2 8.23 -6.29 18.12
CA PHE A 2 7.67 -6.65 16.82
C PHE A 2 7.83 -5.47 15.86
N THR A 3 8.59 -5.65 14.79
CA THR A 3 8.56 -4.78 13.62
C THR A 3 7.21 -4.99 12.93
N GLY A 4 6.15 -4.48 13.56
CA GLY A 4 4.89 -4.29 12.89
C GLY A 4 5.16 -3.27 11.80
N THR A 5 5.34 -3.74 10.57
CA THR A 5 5.06 -2.93 9.37
C THR A 5 3.59 -2.57 9.43
N SER A 6 3.25 -1.62 10.30
CA SER A 6 1.97 -0.95 10.31
C SER A 6 1.78 -0.43 8.89
N PRO A 7 0.63 -0.67 8.24
CA PRO A 7 0.41 -0.18 6.89
C PRO A 7 0.50 1.33 6.94
N GLN A 8 1.69 1.88 6.65
CA GLN A 8 1.94 3.30 6.71
C GLN A 8 0.94 3.94 5.76
N SER A 9 0.02 4.72 6.33
CA SER A 9 -0.89 5.57 5.59
C SER A 9 -0.09 6.30 4.52
N PRO A 10 -0.50 6.20 3.25
CA PRO A 10 0.32 6.73 2.17
C PRO A 10 0.45 8.24 2.27
N ALA A 11 1.65 8.76 2.04
CA ALA A 11 1.87 10.20 1.89
C ALA A 11 1.08 10.75 0.71
N CYS A 12 0.56 11.96 0.87
CA CYS A 12 -0.11 12.69 -0.20
C CYS A 12 0.90 13.06 -1.30
N PRO A 13 0.52 12.95 -2.59
CA PRO A 13 1.41 13.32 -3.69
C PRO A 13 1.57 14.84 -3.87
N VAL A 14 0.73 15.66 -3.22
CA VAL A 14 0.68 17.12 -3.43
C VAL A 14 1.22 17.90 -2.22
N CYS A 15 1.11 17.36 -1.01
CA CYS A 15 1.58 18.01 0.21
C CYS A 15 2.25 16.99 1.14
N PRO A 16 3.00 17.44 2.18
CA PRO A 16 3.59 16.54 3.18
C PRO A 16 2.55 15.90 4.12
N GLY A 17 1.25 16.06 3.84
CA GLY A 17 0.15 15.50 4.61
C GLY A 17 -0.01 13.98 4.45
N GLN A 18 -0.78 13.39 5.37
CA GLN A 18 -1.06 11.96 5.39
C GLN A 18 -2.42 11.64 4.76
N GLY A 19 -2.47 10.56 3.99
CA GLY A 19 -3.71 10.01 3.43
C GLY A 19 -4.47 9.13 4.42
N VAL A 20 -5.73 9.45 4.70
CA VAL A 20 -6.65 8.54 5.38
C VAL A 20 -7.26 7.55 4.39
N PRO A 21 -7.32 6.25 4.71
CA PRO A 21 -7.99 5.27 3.86
C PRO A 21 -9.49 5.53 3.82
N LEU A 22 -10.04 5.65 2.62
CA LEU A 22 -11.49 5.74 2.39
C LEU A 22 -12.11 4.37 2.17
N GLY A 23 -11.36 3.45 1.56
CA GLY A 23 -11.84 2.12 1.20
C GLY A 23 -11.12 1.57 -0.01
N GLN A 24 -11.60 0.44 -0.52
CA GLN A 24 -11.09 -0.17 -1.74
C GLN A 24 -12.20 -0.22 -2.79
N LEU A 25 -11.86 0.21 -4.00
CA LEU A 25 -12.72 0.12 -5.18
C LEU A 25 -12.01 -0.77 -6.21
N GLY A 26 -12.47 -2.01 -6.34
CA GLY A 26 -11.82 -3.01 -7.18
C GLY A 26 -10.40 -3.32 -6.70
N ARG A 27 -9.38 -3.03 -7.52
CA ARG A 27 -7.95 -3.24 -7.21
C ARG A 27 -7.26 -1.97 -6.69
N LEU A 28 -8.01 -0.88 -6.53
CA LEU A 28 -7.49 0.42 -6.11
C LEU A 28 -7.93 0.70 -4.69
N ARG A 29 -6.96 1.04 -3.84
CA ARG A 29 -7.20 1.50 -2.48
C ARG A 29 -7.22 3.03 -2.52
N TRP A 30 -8.33 3.61 -2.11
CA TRP A 30 -8.57 5.04 -2.15
C TRP A 30 -8.23 5.67 -0.81
N TYR A 31 -7.67 6.86 -0.88
CA TYR A 31 -7.22 7.65 0.25
C TYR A 31 -7.59 9.11 0.04
N ARG A 32 -7.86 9.82 1.13
CA ARG A 32 -8.05 11.27 1.13
C ARG A 32 -6.98 11.93 1.97
N CYS A 33 -6.34 12.99 1.47
CA CYS A 33 -5.40 13.74 2.27
C CYS A 33 -6.13 14.48 3.40
N ARG A 34 -5.61 14.37 4.63
CA ARG A 34 -6.16 15.15 5.77
C ARG A 34 -5.85 16.64 5.71
N ASP A 35 -4.82 17.02 4.97
CA ASP A 35 -4.24 18.37 5.01
C ASP A 35 -4.73 19.23 3.83
N CYS A 36 -4.47 18.80 2.60
CA CYS A 36 -4.92 19.49 1.40
C CYS A 36 -6.30 19.02 0.87
N GLY A 37 -6.84 17.93 1.41
CA GLY A 37 -8.18 17.45 1.07
C GLY A 37 -8.33 16.65 -0.23
N ILE A 38 -7.27 16.47 -1.03
CA ILE A 38 -7.35 15.75 -2.31
C ILE A 38 -7.59 14.25 -2.11
N ASP A 39 -8.26 13.63 -3.08
CA ASP A 39 -8.43 12.19 -3.15
C ASP A 39 -7.38 11.58 -4.09
N PHE A 40 -6.77 10.47 -3.66
CA PHE A 40 -5.78 9.75 -4.44
C PHE A 40 -5.89 8.25 -4.20
N ASN A 41 -5.50 7.46 -5.19
CA ASN A 41 -5.53 6.01 -5.09
C ASN A 41 -4.14 5.41 -5.23
N ARG A 42 -3.94 4.25 -4.60
CA ARG A 42 -2.83 3.35 -4.91
C ARG A 42 -3.39 2.01 -5.33
N ARG A 43 -2.67 1.30 -6.19
CA ARG A 43 -2.95 -0.12 -6.39
C ARG A 43 -2.82 -0.80 -5.04
N ALA A 44 -3.88 -1.48 -4.61
CA ALA A 44 -3.75 -2.42 -3.50
C ALA A 44 -2.66 -3.40 -3.96
N LYS A 45 -1.51 -3.40 -3.27
CA LYS A 45 -0.48 -4.38 -3.55
C LYS A 45 -1.19 -5.72 -3.45
N ALA A 46 -1.39 -6.40 -4.57
CA ALA A 46 -1.39 -7.85 -4.54
C ALA A 46 -0.11 -8.15 -3.76
N SER A 47 -0.28 -8.72 -2.57
CA SER A 47 0.83 -9.15 -1.70
C SER A 47 1.97 -9.59 -2.61
N PRO A 48 3.22 -9.12 -2.41
CA PRO A 48 4.33 -9.48 -3.31
C PRO A 48 4.16 -10.95 -3.60
N SER A 49 3.79 -11.25 -4.86
CA SER A 49 3.53 -12.62 -5.28
C SER A 49 4.71 -13.40 -4.71
N PRO A 50 4.50 -14.40 -3.83
CA PRO A 50 5.63 -15.14 -3.29
C PRO A 50 6.33 -15.64 -4.52
N SER A 51 7.47 -15.03 -4.84
CA SER A 51 8.20 -15.31 -6.06
C SER A 51 8.42 -16.81 -6.00
N LEU A 52 7.69 -17.51 -6.86
CA LEU A 52 7.67 -18.96 -6.90
C LEU A 52 9.12 -19.37 -7.08
N ARG A 53 9.62 -20.07 -6.06
CA ARG A 53 10.89 -20.79 -6.00
C ARG A 53 11.28 -21.33 -7.38
N PRO A 54 12.55 -21.28 -7.80
CA PRO A 54 13.07 -22.39 -8.58
C PRO A 54 13.24 -23.56 -7.61
N ALA A 55 12.48 -24.63 -7.83
CA ALA A 55 12.75 -25.93 -7.24
C ALA A 55 14.07 -26.48 -7.84
N GLY A 56 15.21 -26.13 -7.23
CA GLY A 56 16.51 -26.69 -7.56
C GLY A 56 16.78 -27.93 -6.73
N ARG A 57 16.59 -29.10 -7.33
CA ARG A 57 16.97 -30.43 -6.83
C ARG A 57 18.27 -30.83 -7.53
N ALA A 58 19.34 -31.09 -6.76
CA ALA A 58 20.54 -31.84 -7.14
C ALA A 58 21.35 -32.07 -5.85
N SER A 59 21.31 -33.28 -5.28
CA SER A 59 22.28 -34.39 -5.44
C SER A 59 23.42 -34.29 -4.45
#